data_AF-A0A812L7R3-F1
#
_entry.id   AF-A0A812L7R3-F1
#
_cell.length_a   1.000
_cell.length_b   1.000
_cell.length_c   1.000
_cell.angle_alpha   90.00
_cell.angle_beta   90.00
_cell.angle_gamma   90.00
#
_symmetry.space_group_name_H-M   'P 1'
#
loop_
_entity.id
_entity.type
_entity.pdbx_description
1 polymer ?
#
loop_
_entity_poly.entity_id
_entity_poly.type
_entity_poly.pdbx_seq_one_letter_code
_entity_poly.pdbx_strand_id
1 'polypeptide(L)'
;MADGKEVIEDSLTVRELQTVLDPKLVRGVSMSECLSGWAQHFMPPDPGMFNVDKEKYKLSKQTESFDEFLSHDWATSRWLKFMSLLMIHNSRAAAVTALLSSICVAILQAFEVLPADSWIVFFVYPVYWFVLLFWQRIRSLFFTPATVFLDKLCIAQHDEDLKLQGILGLAGFLDRSHQLTILWSHRYFSRMWCAYELATFLRNPKQQKPIQIMPVKMAVVLFLFAGCEVSVMVGFFWMPEFTLKDGSGHFFEQLFWFWLSLAPFVLLSVPVTFYIGMSLFEDLQELPQQMANFSVQHAQCFCCSNGHRHPQTGEVLPCDRELIFGTLKKWYGEPGDVGTEHLDRFDYQVQESLAPTVLRGMGRSWIPLNYTVYMVGVSSVPGLSRTILSWKAGPPVELAGFDLAVWGLRELLKWAFLALVSIFWVQLSMHVLHYGLRWSKYITRFGCATVLWIPVMLGVFIEYTSFMVCIEYTDHNSVLPVILFVAWCAWIFCLSYYSNGPLRAAQSAKARKSKPVFKEDVPDVQVEVATSATDPLGRTHLSEIALEVGPDDVSNADTISVFET
;
A
#
# COMPACT_ATOMS: atom_id res chain seq x y z
N MET A 1 42.95 -53.07 -1.81
CA MET A 1 42.94 -51.59 -1.89
C MET A 1 41.61 -51.17 -2.49
N ALA A 2 40.57 -51.20 -1.67
CA ALA A 2 39.21 -50.77 -2.00
C ALA A 2 38.81 -49.90 -0.81
N ASP A 3 39.23 -48.63 -0.85
CA ASP A 3 39.02 -47.68 0.24
C ASP A 3 38.97 -46.25 -0.33
N GLY A 4 38.05 -46.03 -1.27
CA GLY A 4 37.94 -44.76 -2.00
C GLY A 4 36.55 -44.45 -2.54
N LYS A 5 35.52 -45.18 -2.10
CA LYS A 5 34.13 -44.97 -2.54
C LYS A 5 33.15 -44.58 -1.43
N GLU A 6 33.52 -44.69 -0.16
CA GLU A 6 32.63 -44.36 0.96
C GLU A 6 32.72 -42.91 1.47
N VAL A 7 33.62 -42.07 0.92
CA VAL A 7 33.80 -40.67 1.40
C VAL A 7 33.11 -39.63 0.48
N ILE A 8 32.50 -40.05 -0.63
CA ILE A 8 31.84 -39.11 -1.58
C ILE A 8 30.31 -39.07 -1.41
N GLU A 9 29.71 -40.00 -0.65
CA GLU A 9 28.26 -40.00 -0.42
C GLU A 9 27.80 -39.08 0.74
N ASP A 10 28.73 -38.54 1.54
CA ASP A 10 28.40 -37.77 2.75
C ASP A 10 28.31 -36.24 2.55
N SER A 11 28.43 -35.74 1.30
CA SER A 11 28.38 -34.30 0.99
C SER A 11 27.14 -33.85 0.20
N LEU A 12 26.15 -34.73 0.00
CA LEU A 12 24.77 -34.30 -0.26
C LEU A 12 24.11 -33.93 1.07
N THR A 13 24.71 -32.98 1.80
CA THR A 13 24.03 -32.32 2.92
C THR A 13 22.70 -31.83 2.39
N VAL A 14 21.62 -32.42 2.87
CA VAL A 14 20.25 -31.98 2.61
C VAL A 14 20.24 -30.48 2.83
N ARG A 15 20.04 -29.71 1.75
CA ARG A 15 19.91 -28.26 1.85
C ARG A 15 18.70 -28.01 2.71
N GLU A 16 18.90 -27.54 3.95
CA GLU A 16 17.84 -27.20 4.87
C GLU A 16 17.86 -25.70 5.13
N LEU A 17 16.69 -25.08 5.23
CA LEU A 17 16.58 -23.69 5.69
C LEU A 17 16.88 -23.65 7.20
N GLN A 18 17.84 -22.82 7.57
CA GLN A 18 18.34 -22.67 8.92
C GLN A 18 17.75 -21.39 9.55
N THR A 19 17.41 -21.47 10.84
CA THR A 19 16.99 -20.31 11.64
C THR A 19 18.18 -19.65 12.35
N VAL A 20 19.26 -20.40 12.53
CA VAL A 20 20.51 -19.91 13.14
C VAL A 20 21.51 -19.63 12.03
N LEU A 21 21.96 -18.38 11.94
CA LEU A 21 23.03 -17.93 11.05
C LEU A 21 24.33 -17.78 11.83
N ASP A 22 25.46 -18.04 11.18
CA ASP A 22 26.76 -17.56 11.66
C ASP A 22 26.67 -16.04 11.87
N PRO A 23 26.99 -15.51 13.07
CA PRO A 23 27.01 -14.08 13.34
C PRO A 23 27.77 -13.24 12.31
N LYS A 24 28.78 -13.81 11.63
CA LYS A 24 29.54 -13.14 10.57
C LYS A 24 28.73 -12.86 9.30
N LEU A 25 27.72 -13.69 9.02
CA LEU A 25 26.82 -13.55 7.88
C LEU A 25 25.72 -12.52 8.14
N VAL A 26 25.46 -12.20 9.41
CA VAL A 26 24.43 -11.22 9.79
C VAL A 26 24.91 -9.81 9.47
N ARG A 27 24.57 -9.33 8.27
CA ARG A 27 24.97 -8.01 7.77
C ARG A 27 23.76 -7.19 7.35
N GLY A 28 23.81 -5.90 7.64
CA GLY A 28 22.78 -4.93 7.29
C GLY A 28 23.37 -3.73 6.57
N VAL A 29 22.53 -3.00 5.85
CA VAL A 29 22.92 -1.79 5.13
C VAL A 29 22.15 -0.60 5.71
N SER A 30 22.74 0.60 5.72
CA SER A 30 21.96 1.77 6.12
C SER A 30 20.89 2.09 5.08
N MET A 31 19.76 2.66 5.50
CA MET A 31 18.71 3.11 4.59
C MET A 31 19.24 4.12 3.55
N SER A 32 20.22 4.96 3.92
CA SER A 32 20.87 5.89 2.99
C SER A 32 21.60 5.18 1.85
N GLU A 33 22.32 4.09 2.15
CA GLU A 33 23.02 3.28 1.16
C GLU A 33 22.04 2.42 0.35
N CYS A 34 21.00 1.89 0.99
CA CYS A 34 19.90 1.19 0.32
C CYS A 34 19.22 2.07 -0.76
N LEU A 35 19.02 3.35 -0.47
CA LEU A 35 18.43 4.33 -1.39
C LEU A 35 19.46 5.00 -2.32
N SER A 36 20.75 4.69 -2.21
CA SER A 36 21.79 5.27 -3.06
C SER A 36 21.56 5.01 -4.55
N GLY A 37 22.04 5.92 -5.40
CA GLY A 37 21.83 5.84 -6.85
C GLY A 37 20.35 5.80 -7.25
N TRP A 38 19.47 6.45 -6.48
CA TRP A 38 18.01 6.43 -6.69
C TRP A 38 17.44 5.01 -6.63
N ALA A 39 17.81 4.27 -5.57
CA ALA A 39 17.46 2.86 -5.37
C ALA A 39 17.90 1.96 -6.55
N GLN A 40 19.10 2.20 -7.09
CA GLN A 40 19.69 1.36 -8.14
C GLN A 40 19.79 -0.12 -7.74
N HIS A 41 19.91 -0.39 -6.44
CA HIS A 41 20.02 -1.74 -5.89
C HIS A 41 18.74 -2.57 -6.07
N PHE A 42 17.59 -1.92 -6.31
CA PHE A 42 16.32 -2.58 -6.64
C PHE A 42 16.14 -2.89 -8.12
N MET A 43 17.12 -2.57 -8.98
CA MET A 43 17.10 -3.06 -10.36
C MET A 43 17.10 -4.60 -10.35
N PRO A 44 16.30 -5.24 -11.22
CA PRO A 44 16.35 -6.68 -11.38
C PRO A 44 17.79 -7.14 -11.56
N PRO A 45 18.18 -8.31 -11.02
CA PRO A 45 19.46 -8.90 -11.37
C PRO A 45 19.53 -9.02 -12.90
N ASP A 46 20.63 -8.56 -13.50
CA ASP A 46 20.85 -8.69 -14.94
C ASP A 46 20.68 -10.15 -15.35
N PRO A 47 20.27 -10.43 -16.61
CA PRO A 47 20.24 -11.79 -17.16
C PRO A 47 21.63 -12.47 -17.16
N GLY A 48 22.69 -11.76 -16.78
CA GLY A 48 23.93 -12.38 -16.29
C GLY A 48 23.98 -12.28 -14.78
N MET A 49 23.46 -13.27 -14.06
CA MET A 49 23.57 -13.42 -12.59
C MET A 49 25.04 -13.51 -12.09
N PHE A 50 26.03 -13.37 -12.99
CA PHE A 50 27.46 -13.60 -12.75
C PHE A 50 28.33 -12.34 -12.70
N ASN A 51 27.84 -11.15 -13.05
CA ASN A 51 28.64 -9.92 -12.86
C ASN A 51 28.29 -9.27 -11.52
N VAL A 52 28.52 -10.04 -10.45
CA VAL A 52 28.24 -9.57 -9.10
C VAL A 52 29.41 -8.74 -8.60
N ASP A 53 29.19 -7.44 -8.58
CA ASP A 53 30.11 -6.48 -8.01
C ASP A 53 30.35 -6.75 -6.52
N LYS A 54 31.54 -7.24 -6.17
CA LYS A 54 31.99 -7.46 -4.79
C LYS A 54 31.86 -6.19 -3.94
N GLU A 55 31.94 -5.01 -4.55
CA GLU A 55 31.81 -3.73 -3.85
C GLU A 55 30.41 -3.56 -3.25
N LYS A 56 29.36 -4.14 -3.84
CA LYS A 56 27.99 -4.05 -3.30
C LYS A 56 27.87 -4.73 -1.94
N TYR A 57 28.57 -5.85 -1.73
CA TYR A 57 28.58 -6.53 -0.42
C TYR A 57 29.36 -5.77 0.64
N LYS A 58 30.32 -4.93 0.24
CA LYS A 58 31.05 -4.05 1.17
C LYS A 58 30.19 -2.90 1.70
N LEU A 59 29.05 -2.59 1.05
CA LEU A 59 28.10 -1.59 1.53
C LEU A 59 27.34 -2.06 2.78
N SER A 60 27.15 -3.37 2.95
CA SER A 60 26.60 -3.91 4.20
C SER A 60 27.69 -4.04 5.26
N LYS A 61 27.31 -3.99 6.54
CA LYS A 61 28.18 -4.14 7.70
C LYS A 61 27.58 -5.17 8.64
N GLN A 62 28.43 -5.88 9.39
CA GLN A 62 27.97 -6.81 10.40
C GLN A 62 27.10 -6.08 11.43
N THR A 63 25.96 -6.66 11.79
CA THR A 63 25.00 -6.09 12.73
C THR A 63 24.38 -7.17 13.61
N GLU A 64 23.89 -6.79 14.78
CA GLU A 64 23.17 -7.70 15.68
C GLU A 64 21.69 -7.82 15.30
N SER A 65 21.10 -6.72 14.81
CA SER A 65 19.68 -6.62 14.44
C SER A 65 19.45 -5.68 13.25
N PHE A 66 18.22 -5.69 12.74
CA PHE A 66 17.74 -4.78 11.71
C PHE A 66 16.55 -4.00 12.23
N ASP A 67 16.49 -2.71 11.93
CA ASP A 67 15.27 -1.91 12.14
C ASP A 67 14.13 -2.47 11.28
N GLU A 68 14.45 -2.91 10.05
CA GLU A 68 13.47 -3.29 9.06
C GLU A 68 13.99 -4.34 8.07
N PHE A 69 13.15 -5.31 7.75
CA PHE A 69 13.33 -6.22 6.63
C PHE A 69 12.50 -5.74 5.43
N LEU A 70 13.16 -5.48 4.29
CA LEU A 70 12.51 -4.98 3.08
C LEU A 70 12.05 -6.12 2.17
N SER A 71 10.83 -6.59 2.38
CA SER A 71 10.23 -7.64 1.56
C SER A 71 9.54 -7.05 0.33
N HIS A 72 9.81 -7.63 -0.84
CA HIS A 72 9.37 -7.08 -2.11
C HIS A 72 9.44 -8.11 -3.25
N ASP A 73 8.77 -7.82 -4.36
CA ASP A 73 8.94 -8.60 -5.59
C ASP A 73 9.95 -7.94 -6.55
N TRP A 74 10.92 -8.72 -7.02
CA TRP A 74 11.96 -8.26 -7.95
C TRP A 74 11.44 -7.71 -9.29
N ALA A 75 10.28 -8.19 -9.76
CA ALA A 75 9.74 -7.77 -11.05
C ALA A 75 9.04 -6.41 -10.98
N THR A 76 8.80 -5.84 -9.79
CA THR A 76 8.25 -4.49 -9.62
C THR A 76 9.34 -3.46 -9.86
N SER A 77 9.00 -2.41 -10.62
CA SER A 77 9.91 -1.32 -10.97
C SER A 77 10.60 -0.71 -9.74
N ARG A 78 11.90 -0.47 -9.86
CA ARG A 78 12.71 0.19 -8.82
C ARG A 78 12.14 1.53 -8.40
N TRP A 79 11.54 2.28 -9.33
CA TRP A 79 11.03 3.63 -9.07
C TRP A 79 9.82 3.60 -8.15
N LEU A 80 8.95 2.61 -8.30
CA LEU A 80 7.80 2.44 -7.42
C LEU A 80 8.27 2.15 -5.98
N LYS A 81 9.24 1.24 -5.83
CA LYS A 81 9.86 0.91 -4.54
C LYS A 81 10.57 2.12 -3.92
N PHE A 82 11.32 2.86 -4.72
CA PHE A 82 12.00 4.09 -4.30
C PHE A 82 11.02 5.11 -3.73
N MET A 83 9.97 5.44 -4.49
CA MET A 83 8.96 6.41 -4.06
C MET A 83 8.22 5.94 -2.81
N SER A 84 7.92 4.64 -2.69
CA SER A 84 7.35 4.07 -1.47
C SER A 84 8.25 4.26 -0.26
N LEU A 85 9.56 3.99 -0.39
CA LEU A 85 10.51 4.15 0.71
C LEU A 85 10.71 5.62 1.09
N LEU A 86 10.77 6.54 0.11
CA LEU A 86 10.78 7.98 0.40
C LEU A 86 9.53 8.39 1.18
N MET A 87 8.36 7.89 0.78
CA MET A 87 7.10 8.21 1.44
C MET A 87 7.05 7.64 2.86
N ILE A 88 7.48 6.39 3.08
CA ILE A 88 7.48 5.76 4.41
C ILE A 88 8.45 6.49 5.35
N HIS A 89 9.69 6.75 4.93
CA HIS A 89 10.74 7.16 5.84
C HIS A 89 11.06 8.66 5.83
N ASN A 90 10.72 9.40 4.78
CA ASN A 90 11.14 10.80 4.61
C ASN A 90 9.99 11.81 4.69
N SER A 91 8.76 11.43 4.32
CA SER A 91 7.62 12.36 4.22
C SER A 91 7.35 13.15 5.50
N ARG A 92 7.33 12.47 6.66
CA ARG A 92 7.10 13.12 7.97
C ARG A 92 8.18 14.16 8.28
N ALA A 93 9.45 13.82 8.07
CA ALA A 93 10.56 14.72 8.34
C ALA A 93 10.55 15.93 7.40
N ALA A 94 10.22 15.70 6.13
CA ALA A 94 10.04 16.76 5.14
C ALA A 94 8.91 17.72 5.55
N ALA A 95 7.76 17.19 5.96
CA ALA A 95 6.62 18.00 6.40
C ALA A 95 6.93 18.83 7.65
N VAL A 96 7.58 18.24 8.66
CA VAL A 96 8.02 18.96 9.86
C VAL A 96 9.02 20.05 9.51
N THR A 97 9.98 19.76 8.62
CA THR A 97 11.00 20.75 8.22
C THR A 97 10.37 21.90 7.43
N ALA A 98 9.39 21.62 6.57
CA ALA A 98 8.63 22.64 5.86
C ALA A 98 7.87 23.55 6.82
N LEU A 99 7.23 22.99 7.86
CA LEU A 99 6.54 23.75 8.89
C LEU A 99 7.50 24.68 9.65
N LEU A 100 8.63 24.14 10.12
CA LEU A 100 9.65 24.94 10.80
C LEU A 100 10.24 26.03 9.91
N SER A 101 10.44 25.72 8.62
CA SER A 101 10.95 26.68 7.64
C SER A 101 9.95 27.81 7.39
N SER A 102 8.66 27.51 7.28
CA SER A 102 7.59 28.51 7.13
C SER A 102 7.51 29.44 8.34
N ILE A 103 7.59 28.89 9.55
CA ILE A 103 7.65 29.69 10.79
C ILE A 103 8.91 30.56 10.83
N CYS A 104 10.07 30.02 10.46
CA CYS A 104 11.32 30.76 10.39
C CYS A 104 11.25 31.93 9.40
N VAL A 105 10.74 31.68 8.19
CA VAL A 105 10.49 32.72 7.18
C VAL A 105 9.59 33.81 7.74
N ALA A 106 8.50 33.44 8.42
CA ALA A 106 7.58 34.39 9.02
C ALA A 106 8.26 35.29 10.07
N ILE A 107 9.09 34.69 10.94
CA ILE A 107 9.84 35.41 11.97
C ILE A 107 10.84 36.38 11.31
N LEU A 108 11.60 35.92 10.31
CA LEU A 108 12.58 36.77 9.62
C LEU A 108 11.91 37.93 8.87
N GLN A 109 10.74 37.72 8.26
CA GLN A 109 9.94 38.79 7.66
C GLN A 109 9.36 39.73 8.73
N ALA A 110 8.93 39.19 9.88
CA ALA A 110 8.47 39.97 11.01
C ALA A 110 9.56 40.85 11.61
N PHE A 111 10.82 40.48 11.54
CA PHE A 111 11.95 41.32 11.95
C PHE A 111 12.58 42.13 10.80
N GLU A 112 11.94 42.15 9.63
CA GLU A 112 12.40 42.89 8.43
C GLU A 112 13.80 42.46 7.95
N VAL A 113 14.24 41.25 8.34
CA VAL A 113 15.47 40.62 7.83
C VAL A 113 15.25 40.09 6.42
N LEU A 114 14.03 39.60 6.14
CA LEU A 114 13.58 39.22 4.80
C LEU A 114 12.45 40.15 4.33
N PRO A 115 12.34 40.42 3.02
CA PRO A 115 11.23 41.20 2.50
C PRO A 115 9.90 40.44 2.66
N ALA A 116 8.81 41.17 2.83
CA ALA A 116 7.45 40.62 2.93
C ALA A 116 6.87 40.16 1.57
N ASP A 117 7.71 40.00 0.56
CA ASP A 117 7.28 39.67 -0.80
C ASP A 117 6.67 38.27 -0.90
N SER A 118 5.64 38.15 -1.75
CA SER A 118 4.89 36.92 -1.97
C SER A 118 5.75 35.73 -2.39
N TRP A 119 6.88 35.96 -3.07
CA TRP A 119 7.72 34.90 -3.63
C TRP A 119 8.60 34.21 -2.58
N ILE A 120 8.89 34.86 -1.44
CA ILE A 120 9.74 34.30 -0.38
C ILE A 120 9.14 33.01 0.20
N VAL A 121 7.82 32.92 0.29
CA VAL A 121 7.15 31.72 0.84
C VAL A 121 7.43 30.49 -0.03
N PHE A 122 7.71 30.66 -1.32
CA PHE A 122 7.99 29.54 -2.23
C PHE A 122 9.29 28.81 -1.91
N PHE A 123 10.24 29.41 -1.17
CA PHE A 123 11.46 28.72 -0.72
C PHE A 123 11.18 27.50 0.17
N VAL A 124 10.03 27.47 0.83
CA VAL A 124 9.63 26.33 1.66
C VAL A 124 9.39 25.08 0.80
N TYR A 125 8.96 25.21 -0.47
CA TYR A 125 8.75 24.04 -1.35
C TYR A 125 10.05 23.33 -1.73
N PRO A 126 11.10 24.00 -2.25
CA PRO A 126 12.40 23.36 -2.46
C PRO A 126 12.97 22.73 -1.19
N VAL A 127 12.80 23.36 -0.01
CA VAL A 127 13.25 22.78 1.27
C VAL A 127 12.50 21.47 1.55
N TYR A 128 11.18 21.45 1.41
CA TYR A 128 10.39 20.22 1.54
C TYR A 128 10.89 19.11 0.62
N TRP A 129 11.01 19.39 -0.69
CA TRP A 129 11.44 18.39 -1.67
C TRP A 129 12.87 17.92 -1.43
N PHE A 130 13.78 18.83 -1.07
CA PHE A 130 15.15 18.48 -0.72
C PHE A 130 15.21 17.51 0.46
N VAL A 131 14.48 17.81 1.54
CA VAL A 131 14.40 16.90 2.69
C VAL A 131 13.72 15.59 2.29
N LEU A 132 12.63 15.62 1.54
CA LEU A 132 11.94 14.40 1.10
C LEU A 132 12.89 13.46 0.32
N LEU A 133 13.74 14.00 -0.55
CA LEU A 133 14.67 13.20 -1.36
C LEU A 133 15.92 12.77 -0.59
N PHE A 134 16.42 13.59 0.33
CA PHE A 134 17.74 13.40 0.94
C PHE A 134 17.72 13.17 2.46
N TRP A 135 16.54 13.04 3.09
CA TRP A 135 16.41 12.91 4.55
C TRP A 135 17.28 11.80 5.13
N GLN A 136 17.40 10.64 4.48
CA GLN A 136 18.22 9.54 5.02
C GLN A 136 19.71 9.89 5.09
N ARG A 137 20.21 10.72 4.15
CA ARG A 137 21.58 11.24 4.19
C ARG A 137 21.72 12.34 5.23
N ILE A 138 20.76 13.27 5.30
CA ILE A 138 20.74 14.33 6.32
C ILE A 138 20.71 13.71 7.72
N ARG A 139 19.81 12.75 7.95
CA ARG A 139 19.65 11.99 9.19
C ARG A 139 20.97 11.35 9.62
N SER A 140 21.75 10.79 8.70
CA SER A 140 23.02 10.14 9.02
C SER A 140 24.10 11.08 9.58
N LEU A 141 23.94 12.40 9.41
CA LEU A 141 24.83 13.41 9.99
C LEU A 141 24.53 13.67 11.48
N PHE A 142 23.29 13.44 11.91
CA PHE A 142 22.80 13.84 13.24
C PHE A 142 22.32 12.66 14.11
N PHE A 143 21.98 11.53 13.50
CA PHE A 143 21.39 10.37 14.17
C PHE A 143 21.98 9.07 13.61
N THR A 144 21.87 8.00 14.41
CA THR A 144 22.19 6.64 13.94
C THR A 144 21.34 6.30 12.70
N PRO A 145 21.97 5.91 11.57
CA PRO A 145 21.25 5.50 10.38
C PRO A 145 20.36 4.27 10.66
N ALA A 146 19.18 4.24 10.07
CA ALA A 146 18.33 3.05 10.13
C ALA A 146 19.04 1.91 9.38
N THR A 147 19.18 0.76 10.01
CA THR A 147 19.82 -0.43 9.46
C THR A 147 18.74 -1.35 8.92
N VAL A 148 18.80 -1.64 7.62
CA VAL A 148 17.82 -2.46 6.93
C VAL A 148 18.46 -3.69 6.31
N PHE A 149 17.63 -4.73 6.14
CA PHE A 149 17.98 -5.89 5.35
C PHE A 149 17.43 -5.74 3.93
N LEU A 150 18.33 -5.79 2.95
CA LEU A 150 18.03 -5.96 1.53
C LEU A 150 18.88 -7.12 1.02
N ASP A 151 18.23 -8.21 0.62
CA ASP A 151 18.82 -9.46 0.11
C ASP A 151 20.05 -9.25 -0.80
N LYS A 152 19.94 -8.38 -1.81
CA LYS A 152 21.01 -8.13 -2.79
C LYS A 152 22.28 -7.50 -2.20
N LEU A 153 22.17 -6.78 -1.08
CA LEU A 153 23.29 -6.09 -0.43
C LEU A 153 23.81 -6.83 0.81
N CYS A 154 22.92 -7.55 1.49
CA CYS A 154 23.20 -8.19 2.77
C CYS A 154 23.68 -9.64 2.61
N ILE A 155 23.31 -10.32 1.52
CA ILE A 155 23.81 -11.64 1.16
C ILE A 155 25.01 -11.49 0.22
N ALA A 156 26.04 -12.31 0.42
CA ALA A 156 27.28 -12.28 -0.38
C ALA A 156 27.03 -12.81 -1.80
N GLN A 157 26.46 -11.99 -2.68
CA GLN A 157 26.04 -12.39 -4.02
C GLN A 157 27.20 -12.94 -4.90
N HIS A 158 28.45 -12.63 -4.57
CA HIS A 158 29.65 -12.87 -5.40
C HIS A 158 30.37 -14.18 -5.07
N ASP A 159 29.97 -14.84 -3.98
CA ASP A 159 30.55 -16.07 -3.47
C ASP A 159 29.39 -17.06 -3.33
N GLU A 160 29.38 -18.11 -4.16
CA GLU A 160 28.22 -19.00 -4.24
C GLU A 160 27.98 -19.78 -2.94
N ASP A 161 29.03 -20.08 -2.16
CA ASP A 161 28.90 -20.79 -0.89
C ASP A 161 28.31 -19.87 0.18
N LEU A 162 28.83 -18.64 0.31
CA LEU A 162 28.29 -17.65 1.24
C LEU A 162 26.89 -17.17 0.84
N LYS A 163 26.62 -17.08 -0.46
CA LYS A 163 25.28 -16.80 -1.01
C LYS A 163 24.31 -17.90 -0.63
N LEU A 164 24.68 -19.16 -0.81
CA LEU A 164 23.87 -20.30 -0.43
C LEU A 164 23.62 -20.31 1.08
N GLN A 165 24.64 -20.09 1.90
CA GLN A 165 24.48 -19.98 3.36
C GLN A 165 23.54 -18.82 3.75
N GLY A 166 23.66 -17.66 3.10
CA GLY A 166 22.77 -16.52 3.33
C GLY A 166 21.31 -16.79 2.92
N ILE A 167 21.09 -17.47 1.80
CA ILE A 167 19.74 -17.87 1.34
C ILE A 167 19.14 -18.91 2.28
N LEU A 168 19.92 -19.94 2.64
CA LEU A 168 19.46 -20.99 3.54
C LEU A 168 19.19 -20.45 4.95
N GLY A 169 19.96 -19.45 5.40
CA GLY A 169 19.76 -18.80 6.68
C GLY A 169 18.76 -17.64 6.68
N LEU A 170 17.96 -17.45 5.62
CA LEU A 170 17.10 -16.27 5.44
C LEU A 170 16.21 -15.98 6.67
N ALA A 171 15.70 -17.02 7.33
CA ALA A 171 14.90 -16.88 8.54
C ALA A 171 15.64 -16.19 9.70
N GLY A 172 16.95 -16.43 9.83
CA GLY A 172 17.74 -15.82 10.88
C GLY A 172 17.87 -14.30 10.74
N PHE A 173 17.75 -13.75 9.53
CA PHE A 173 17.68 -12.29 9.30
C PHE A 173 16.32 -11.73 9.71
N LEU A 174 15.23 -12.42 9.35
CA LEU A 174 13.86 -12.05 9.72
C LEU A 174 13.65 -12.07 11.24
N ASP A 175 14.20 -13.07 11.93
CA ASP A 175 14.16 -13.17 13.39
C ASP A 175 14.85 -12.00 14.09
N ARG A 176 15.88 -11.44 13.45
CA ARG A 176 16.65 -10.29 13.95
C ARG A 176 16.09 -8.94 13.49
N SER A 177 15.06 -8.94 12.66
CA SER A 177 14.42 -7.72 12.18
C SER A 177 13.31 -7.28 13.12
N HIS A 178 13.26 -5.98 13.47
CA HIS A 178 12.25 -5.42 14.37
C HIS A 178 10.90 -5.22 13.65
N GLN A 179 10.91 -4.92 12.35
CA GLN A 179 9.73 -4.72 11.51
C GLN A 179 9.89 -5.45 10.18
N LEU A 180 8.78 -5.94 9.61
CA LEU A 180 8.70 -6.40 8.22
C LEU A 180 7.97 -5.35 7.38
N THR A 181 8.63 -4.81 6.36
CA THR A 181 8.01 -3.86 5.44
C THR A 181 7.85 -4.47 4.07
N ILE A 182 6.60 -4.58 3.67
CA ILE A 182 6.16 -5.21 2.44
C ILE A 182 5.87 -4.12 1.42
N LEU A 183 6.73 -4.01 0.40
CA LEU A 183 6.48 -3.20 -0.79
C LEU A 183 5.55 -3.99 -1.72
N TRP A 184 4.26 -3.84 -1.49
CA TRP A 184 3.23 -4.71 -2.05
C TRP A 184 2.90 -4.36 -3.51
N SER A 185 2.90 -5.40 -4.34
CA SER A 185 2.33 -5.43 -5.69
C SER A 185 1.33 -6.58 -5.79
N HIS A 186 0.51 -6.59 -6.84
CA HIS A 186 -0.45 -7.67 -7.10
C HIS A 186 0.17 -9.08 -7.16
N ARG A 187 1.50 -9.21 -7.30
CA ARG A 187 2.22 -10.52 -7.34
C ARG A 187 2.78 -10.96 -6.00
N TYR A 188 2.73 -10.11 -4.97
CA TYR A 188 3.44 -10.38 -3.72
C TYR A 188 3.01 -11.70 -3.06
N PHE A 189 1.69 -11.88 -2.88
CA PHE A 189 1.12 -13.05 -2.22
C PHE A 189 1.16 -14.33 -3.07
N SER A 190 1.50 -14.24 -4.36
CA SER A 190 1.68 -15.40 -5.23
C SER A 190 3.13 -15.88 -5.30
N ARG A 191 4.06 -15.31 -4.54
CA ARG A 191 5.49 -15.71 -4.58
C ARG A 191 5.88 -16.58 -3.39
N MET A 192 6.55 -17.70 -3.69
CA MET A 192 6.97 -18.68 -2.69
C MET A 192 7.93 -18.10 -1.64
N TRP A 193 8.97 -17.37 -2.05
CA TRP A 193 9.91 -16.75 -1.12
C TRP A 193 9.27 -15.65 -0.24
N CYS A 194 8.34 -14.86 -0.80
CA CYS A 194 7.59 -13.87 -0.02
C CYS A 194 6.65 -14.55 0.99
N ALA A 195 6.04 -15.67 0.61
CA ALA A 195 5.24 -16.49 1.53
C ALA A 195 6.10 -17.07 2.67
N TYR A 196 7.33 -17.52 2.38
CA TYR A 196 8.28 -17.97 3.39
C TYR A 196 8.71 -16.86 4.36
N GLU A 197 8.98 -15.64 3.85
CA GLU A 197 9.28 -14.48 4.69
C GLU A 197 8.13 -14.17 5.65
N LEU A 198 6.90 -14.22 5.13
CA LEU A 198 5.69 -14.00 5.92
C LEU A 198 5.50 -15.10 6.97
N ALA A 199 5.65 -16.37 6.60
CA ALA A 199 5.58 -17.50 7.53
C ALA A 199 6.61 -17.36 8.65
N THR A 200 7.85 -17.00 8.30
CA THR A 200 8.90 -16.78 9.30
C THR A 200 8.52 -15.70 10.30
N PHE A 201 7.97 -14.59 9.82
CA PHE A 201 7.62 -13.45 10.68
C PHE A 201 6.36 -13.72 11.53
N LEU A 202 5.45 -14.57 11.06
CA LEU A 202 4.20 -14.92 11.75
C LEU A 202 4.32 -16.12 12.69
N ARG A 203 5.36 -16.97 12.56
CA ARG A 203 5.46 -18.24 13.30
C ARG A 203 5.52 -18.11 14.83
N ASN A 204 5.82 -16.92 15.37
CA ASN A 204 5.86 -16.69 16.81
C ASN A 204 4.74 -15.75 17.27
N PRO A 205 3.57 -16.29 17.67
CA PRO A 205 2.42 -15.48 18.09
C PRO A 205 2.69 -14.62 19.33
N LYS A 206 3.70 -14.98 20.14
CA LYS A 206 4.09 -14.25 21.36
C LYS A 206 4.95 -13.02 21.05
N GLN A 207 5.58 -12.99 19.88
CA GLN A 207 6.43 -11.89 19.41
C GLN A 207 5.77 -11.22 18.20
N GLN A 208 4.63 -10.56 18.43
CA GLN A 208 3.93 -9.83 17.38
C GLN A 208 4.72 -8.59 16.97
N LYS A 209 5.64 -8.78 16.04
CA LYS A 209 6.38 -7.69 15.42
C LYS A 209 5.50 -6.98 14.39
N PRO A 210 5.68 -5.66 14.20
CA PRO A 210 4.90 -4.89 13.23
C PRO A 210 5.17 -5.36 11.80
N ILE A 211 4.09 -5.50 11.02
CA ILE A 211 4.12 -5.69 9.56
C ILE A 211 3.53 -4.45 8.92
N GLN A 212 4.33 -3.73 8.14
CA GLN A 212 3.88 -2.57 7.38
C GLN A 212 3.72 -2.94 5.91
N ILE A 213 2.52 -2.78 5.36
CA ILE A 213 2.25 -3.03 3.93
C ILE A 213 2.08 -1.69 3.21
N MET A 214 2.83 -1.51 2.13
CA MET A 214 2.82 -0.32 1.31
C MET A 214 2.56 -0.67 -0.16
N PRO A 215 1.33 -0.44 -0.67
CA PRO A 215 1.06 -0.57 -2.09
C PRO A 215 1.94 0.36 -2.92
N VAL A 216 2.76 -0.20 -3.81
CA VAL A 216 3.80 0.57 -4.49
C VAL A 216 3.25 1.66 -5.43
N LYS A 217 2.06 1.45 -6.01
CA LYS A 217 1.36 2.46 -6.83
C LYS A 217 0.78 3.60 -6.00
N MET A 218 0.52 3.40 -4.70
CA MET A 218 -0.04 4.45 -3.82
C MET A 218 0.94 5.61 -3.66
N ALA A 219 2.24 5.31 -3.58
CA ALA A 219 3.27 6.33 -3.54
C ALA A 219 3.19 7.23 -4.79
N VAL A 220 3.17 6.65 -5.99
CA VAL A 220 3.07 7.43 -7.24
C VAL A 220 1.85 8.34 -7.26
N VAL A 221 0.68 7.80 -6.90
CA VAL A 221 -0.56 8.59 -6.87
C VAL A 221 -0.44 9.77 -5.90
N LEU A 222 0.12 9.57 -4.69
CA LEU A 222 0.30 10.65 -3.73
C LEU A 222 1.36 11.67 -4.14
N PHE A 223 2.43 11.27 -4.84
CA PHE A 223 3.40 12.21 -5.42
C PHE A 223 2.76 13.06 -6.53
N LEU A 224 1.88 12.47 -7.36
CA LEU A 224 1.14 13.21 -8.38
C LEU A 224 0.16 14.21 -7.76
N PHE A 225 -0.62 13.80 -6.76
CA PHE A 225 -1.47 14.72 -6.00
C PHE A 225 -0.66 15.84 -5.34
N ALA A 226 0.48 15.51 -4.70
CA ALA A 226 1.36 16.51 -4.11
C ALA A 226 1.86 17.53 -5.14
N GLY A 227 2.28 17.07 -6.32
CA GLY A 227 2.68 17.93 -7.43
C GLY A 227 1.54 18.83 -7.92
N CYS A 228 0.33 18.28 -8.06
CA CYS A 228 -0.85 19.06 -8.46
C CYS A 228 -1.16 20.15 -7.44
N GLU A 229 -1.17 19.80 -6.16
CA GLU A 229 -1.50 20.69 -5.06
C GLU A 229 -0.46 21.79 -4.86
N VAL A 230 0.83 21.48 -4.99
CA VAL A 230 1.88 22.51 -4.99
C VAL A 230 1.65 23.51 -6.12
N SER A 231 1.31 23.07 -7.33
CA SER A 231 1.01 23.99 -8.45
C SER A 231 -0.20 24.88 -8.17
N VAL A 232 -1.28 24.32 -7.61
CA VAL A 232 -2.48 25.09 -7.21
C VAL A 232 -2.11 26.12 -6.15
N MET A 233 -1.36 25.74 -5.11
CA MET A 233 -0.95 26.64 -4.04
C MET A 233 0.00 27.74 -4.52
N VAL A 234 0.92 27.42 -5.45
CA VAL A 234 1.76 28.42 -6.10
C VAL A 234 0.90 29.43 -6.87
N GLY A 235 -0.04 28.96 -7.68
CA GLY A 235 -0.98 29.84 -8.39
C GLY A 235 -1.80 30.71 -7.44
N PHE A 236 -2.28 30.15 -6.33
CA PHE A 236 -3.04 30.86 -5.32
C PHE A 236 -2.22 31.97 -4.66
N PHE A 237 -1.00 31.65 -4.23
CA PHE A 237 -0.14 32.61 -3.55
C PHE A 237 0.42 33.69 -4.47
N TRP A 238 0.52 33.42 -5.77
CA TRP A 238 0.96 34.38 -6.79
C TRP A 238 -0.20 35.26 -7.30
N MET A 239 -1.45 34.85 -7.10
CA MET A 239 -2.64 35.53 -7.65
C MET A 239 -2.70 37.06 -7.40
N PRO A 240 -2.37 37.58 -6.20
CA PRO A 240 -2.40 39.03 -5.96
C PRO A 240 -1.52 39.85 -6.91
N GLU A 241 -0.39 39.32 -7.37
CA GLU A 241 0.52 40.03 -8.29
C GLU A 241 -0.08 40.21 -9.70
N PHE A 242 -1.03 39.36 -10.07
CA PHE A 242 -1.70 39.42 -11.37
C PHE A 242 -2.98 40.28 -11.32
N THR A 243 -3.63 40.37 -10.16
CA THR A 243 -4.93 41.06 -10.01
C THR A 243 -4.80 42.51 -9.55
N LEU A 244 -3.69 42.89 -8.89
CA LEU A 244 -3.50 44.23 -8.33
C LEU A 244 -3.03 45.30 -9.34
N LYS A 245 -2.70 44.94 -10.59
CA LYS A 245 -2.17 45.92 -11.56
C LYS A 245 -3.17 46.96 -12.06
N ASP A 246 -4.48 46.65 -12.05
CA ASP A 246 -5.50 47.55 -12.61
C ASP A 246 -6.44 48.17 -11.56
N GLY A 247 -6.29 47.86 -10.27
CA GLY A 247 -7.00 48.53 -9.16
C GLY A 247 -8.53 48.41 -9.14
N SER A 248 -9.15 47.74 -10.13
CA SER A 248 -10.60 47.64 -10.31
C SER A 248 -11.19 46.23 -10.16
N GLY A 249 -10.37 45.23 -9.82
CA GLY A 249 -10.81 43.83 -9.84
C GLY A 249 -11.81 43.51 -8.73
N HIS A 250 -13.08 43.35 -9.08
CA HIS A 250 -14.10 42.77 -8.19
C HIS A 250 -13.67 41.35 -7.76
N PHE A 251 -13.87 40.95 -6.50
CA PHE A 251 -13.48 39.64 -5.94
C PHE A 251 -13.78 38.44 -6.87
N PHE A 252 -14.96 38.42 -7.50
CA PHE A 252 -15.37 37.38 -8.44
C PHE A 252 -14.54 37.32 -9.72
N GLU A 253 -14.05 38.45 -10.21
CA GLU A 253 -13.16 38.52 -11.36
C GLU A 253 -11.81 37.89 -11.04
N GLN A 254 -11.26 38.19 -9.85
CA GLN A 254 -10.00 37.58 -9.39
C GLN A 254 -10.14 36.06 -9.29
N LEU A 255 -11.25 35.59 -8.72
CA LEU A 255 -11.55 34.17 -8.61
C LEU A 255 -11.68 33.50 -9.99
N PHE A 256 -12.35 34.17 -10.93
CA PHE A 256 -12.47 33.68 -12.31
C PHE A 256 -11.10 33.51 -12.97
N TRP A 257 -10.25 34.53 -12.91
CA TRP A 257 -8.90 34.46 -13.49
C TRP A 257 -8.02 33.42 -12.82
N PHE A 258 -8.15 33.25 -11.50
CA PHE A 258 -7.46 32.19 -10.76
C PHE A 258 -7.81 30.81 -11.33
N TRP A 259 -9.10 30.48 -11.43
CA TRP A 259 -9.54 29.18 -11.96
C TRP A 259 -9.20 29.01 -13.44
N LEU A 260 -9.33 30.06 -14.25
CA LEU A 260 -8.98 30.02 -15.66
C LEU A 260 -7.48 29.75 -15.86
N SER A 261 -6.62 30.35 -15.04
CA SER A 261 -5.17 30.14 -15.10
C SER A 261 -4.75 28.72 -14.72
N LEU A 262 -5.49 28.08 -13.80
CA LEU A 262 -5.24 26.70 -13.37
C LEU A 262 -5.85 25.65 -14.31
N ALA A 263 -6.88 26.02 -15.08
CA ALA A 263 -7.64 25.07 -15.89
C ALA A 263 -6.77 24.21 -16.83
N PRO A 264 -5.81 24.76 -17.61
CA PRO A 264 -4.96 23.92 -18.48
C PRO A 264 -4.13 22.89 -17.71
N PHE A 265 -3.63 23.27 -16.53
CA PHE A 265 -2.83 22.38 -15.68
C PHE A 265 -3.70 21.28 -15.07
N VAL A 266 -4.88 21.63 -14.56
CA VAL A 266 -5.84 20.67 -13.99
C VAL A 266 -6.32 19.68 -15.06
N LEU A 267 -6.66 20.18 -16.25
CA LEU A 267 -7.13 19.38 -17.38
C LEU A 267 -6.09 18.36 -17.88
N LEU A 268 -4.80 18.62 -17.65
CA LEU A 268 -3.73 17.69 -18.02
C LEU A 268 -3.35 16.76 -16.87
N SER A 269 -3.12 17.29 -15.68
CA SER A 269 -2.52 16.57 -14.56
C SER A 269 -3.50 15.67 -13.81
N VAL A 270 -4.75 16.11 -13.65
CA VAL A 270 -5.76 15.36 -12.88
C VAL A 270 -6.21 14.09 -13.61
N PRO A 271 -6.51 14.08 -14.93
CA PRO A 271 -6.85 12.85 -15.62
C PRO A 271 -5.74 11.79 -15.58
N VAL A 272 -4.47 12.22 -15.66
CA VAL A 272 -3.31 11.30 -15.53
C VAL A 272 -3.26 10.70 -14.13
N THR A 273 -3.47 11.53 -13.10
CA THR A 273 -3.53 11.08 -11.70
C THR A 273 -4.67 10.08 -11.49
N PHE A 274 -5.86 10.35 -12.03
CA PHE A 274 -7.00 9.45 -11.97
C PHE A 274 -6.76 8.17 -12.76
N TYR A 275 -6.11 8.22 -13.93
CA TYR A 275 -5.78 7.04 -14.73
C TYR A 275 -4.87 6.08 -13.97
N ILE A 276 -3.82 6.60 -13.31
CA ILE A 276 -2.91 5.79 -12.49
C ILE A 276 -3.64 5.34 -11.21
N GLY A 277 -4.45 6.21 -10.61
CA GLY A 277 -5.30 5.91 -9.45
C GLY A 277 -6.25 4.75 -9.69
N MET A 278 -6.88 4.67 -10.87
CA MET A 278 -7.71 3.53 -11.26
C MET A 278 -6.90 2.23 -11.25
N SER A 279 -5.67 2.24 -11.76
CA SER A 279 -4.80 1.06 -11.73
C SER A 279 -4.30 0.70 -10.33
N LEU A 280 -4.20 1.66 -9.41
CA LEU A 280 -4.00 1.37 -7.99
C LEU A 280 -5.24 0.66 -7.42
N PHE A 281 -6.45 1.16 -7.69
CA PHE A 281 -7.67 0.57 -7.14
C PHE A 281 -7.99 -0.81 -7.69
N GLU A 282 -7.61 -1.11 -8.94
CA GLU A 282 -7.65 -2.47 -9.48
C GLU A 282 -6.84 -3.41 -8.59
N ASP A 283 -5.58 -3.07 -8.30
CA ASP A 283 -4.74 -3.84 -7.40
C ASP A 283 -5.38 -3.91 -5.98
N LEU A 284 -5.79 -2.77 -5.40
CA LEU A 284 -6.32 -2.74 -4.03
C LEU A 284 -7.62 -3.52 -3.85
N GLN A 285 -8.46 -3.65 -4.88
CA GLN A 285 -9.67 -4.47 -4.82
C GLN A 285 -9.36 -5.97 -4.85
N GLU A 286 -8.24 -6.37 -5.46
CA GLU A 286 -7.78 -7.76 -5.45
C GLU A 286 -7.20 -8.16 -4.09
N LEU A 287 -6.55 -7.25 -3.37
CA LEU A 287 -5.85 -7.56 -2.12
C LEU A 287 -6.72 -8.32 -1.08
N PRO A 288 -7.94 -7.87 -0.72
CA PRO A 288 -8.83 -8.65 0.14
C PRO A 288 -9.04 -10.09 -0.33
N GLN A 289 -9.22 -10.28 -1.64
CA GLN A 289 -9.45 -11.59 -2.23
C GLN A 289 -8.18 -12.43 -2.26
N GLN A 290 -7.03 -11.83 -2.55
CA GLN A 290 -5.71 -12.47 -2.51
C GLN A 290 -5.41 -12.99 -1.11
N MET A 291 -5.70 -12.21 -0.07
CA MET A 291 -5.48 -12.63 1.31
C MET A 291 -6.49 -13.70 1.74
N ALA A 292 -7.77 -13.57 1.38
CA ALA A 292 -8.81 -14.55 1.72
C ALA A 292 -8.74 -15.86 0.93
N ASN A 293 -8.02 -15.87 -0.20
CA ASN A 293 -7.72 -17.06 -1.01
C ASN A 293 -6.24 -17.45 -0.91
N PHE A 294 -5.49 -16.84 0.00
CA PHE A 294 -4.06 -17.08 0.08
C PHE A 294 -3.82 -18.57 0.31
N SER A 295 -2.99 -19.17 -0.52
CA SER A 295 -2.51 -20.51 -0.26
C SER A 295 -1.07 -20.66 -0.70
N VAL A 296 -0.21 -21.07 0.23
CA VAL A 296 1.21 -21.31 -0.02
C VAL A 296 1.41 -22.43 -1.04
N GLN A 297 0.46 -23.36 -1.14
CA GLN A 297 0.47 -24.42 -2.14
C GLN A 297 0.41 -23.88 -3.57
N HIS A 298 -0.32 -22.80 -3.79
CA HIS A 298 -0.46 -22.15 -5.09
C HIS A 298 0.62 -21.10 -5.37
N ALA A 299 1.51 -20.81 -4.41
CA ALA A 299 2.58 -19.84 -4.59
C ALA A 299 3.57 -20.29 -5.67
N GLN A 300 4.00 -19.39 -6.54
CA GLN A 300 4.91 -19.63 -7.65
C GLN A 300 6.37 -19.61 -7.19
N CYS A 301 7.16 -20.55 -7.71
CA CYS A 301 8.61 -20.69 -7.50
C CYS A 301 9.32 -20.60 -8.84
N PHE A 302 10.43 -19.86 -8.91
CA PHE A 302 11.21 -19.70 -10.14
C PHE A 302 11.71 -21.04 -10.69
N CYS A 303 12.18 -21.94 -9.80
CA CYS A 303 12.62 -23.27 -10.19
C CYS A 303 11.50 -24.06 -10.88
N CYS A 304 10.29 -24.08 -10.31
CA CYS A 304 9.16 -24.85 -10.80
C CYS A 304 8.64 -24.31 -12.14
N SER A 305 8.55 -22.98 -12.26
CA SER A 305 8.10 -22.31 -13.50
C SER A 305 9.06 -22.52 -14.68
N ASN A 306 10.32 -22.88 -14.43
CA ASN A 306 11.31 -23.19 -15.47
C ASN A 306 11.64 -24.70 -15.54
N GLY A 307 10.74 -25.57 -15.04
CA GLY A 307 10.93 -27.03 -15.12
C GLY A 307 12.20 -27.52 -14.40
N HIS A 308 12.56 -26.89 -13.28
CA HIS A 308 13.76 -27.16 -12.49
C HIS A 308 15.07 -27.03 -13.29
N ARG A 309 15.08 -26.17 -14.30
CA ARG A 309 16.28 -25.83 -15.08
C ARG A 309 16.43 -24.32 -15.17
N HIS A 310 17.66 -23.84 -15.03
CA HIS A 310 17.94 -22.43 -15.21
C HIS A 310 17.77 -22.05 -16.69
N PRO A 311 16.96 -21.03 -17.05
CA PRO A 311 16.56 -20.77 -18.43
C PRO A 311 17.71 -20.36 -19.36
N GLN A 312 18.85 -19.92 -18.80
CA GLN A 312 20.01 -19.47 -19.58
C GLN A 312 21.18 -20.45 -19.53
N THR A 313 21.43 -21.06 -18.37
CA THR A 313 22.59 -21.95 -18.15
C THR A 313 22.23 -23.42 -18.35
N GLY A 314 20.94 -23.77 -18.29
CA GLY A 314 20.46 -25.15 -18.37
C GLY A 314 20.73 -26.00 -17.12
N GLU A 315 21.40 -25.44 -16.12
CA GLU A 315 21.74 -26.10 -14.87
C GLU A 315 20.49 -26.52 -14.09
N VAL A 316 20.58 -27.65 -13.39
CA VAL A 316 19.48 -28.19 -12.59
C VAL A 316 19.31 -27.33 -11.34
N LEU A 317 18.10 -26.83 -11.12
CA LEU A 317 17.75 -26.03 -9.96
C LEU A 317 17.10 -26.90 -8.89
N PRO A 318 17.55 -26.81 -7.62
CA PRO A 318 16.84 -27.44 -6.52
C PRO A 318 15.42 -26.88 -6.39
N CYS A 319 14.52 -27.68 -5.83
CA CYS A 319 13.13 -27.29 -5.66
C CYS A 319 12.96 -26.40 -4.40
N ASP A 320 12.84 -25.07 -4.61
CA ASP A 320 12.55 -24.12 -3.52
C ASP A 320 11.26 -24.47 -2.76
N ARG A 321 10.27 -25.04 -3.46
CA ARG A 321 8.99 -25.44 -2.86
C ARG A 321 9.17 -26.55 -1.83
N GLU A 322 9.90 -27.61 -2.19
CA GLU A 322 10.17 -28.72 -1.27
C GLU A 322 10.94 -28.25 -0.05
N LEU A 323 11.94 -27.40 -0.26
CA LEU A 323 12.74 -26.79 0.79
C LEU A 323 11.88 -25.98 1.79
N ILE A 324 11.02 -25.11 1.26
CA ILE A 324 10.14 -24.26 2.07
C ILE A 324 9.07 -25.10 2.76
N PHE A 325 8.46 -26.07 2.09
CA PHE A 325 7.44 -26.94 2.69
C PHE A 325 8.03 -27.78 3.82
N GLY A 326 9.23 -28.34 3.66
CA GLY A 326 9.92 -29.04 4.73
C GLY A 326 10.13 -28.16 5.97
N THR A 327 10.37 -26.86 5.77
CA THR A 327 10.56 -25.89 6.85
C THR A 327 9.25 -25.48 7.50
N LEU A 328 8.20 -25.28 6.70
CA LEU A 328 6.86 -25.03 7.23
C LEU A 328 6.35 -26.22 8.04
N LYS A 329 6.63 -27.46 7.62
CA LYS A 329 6.31 -28.66 8.41
C LYS A 329 7.00 -28.63 9.78
N LYS A 330 8.24 -28.14 9.87
CA LYS A 330 8.95 -28.00 11.15
C LYS A 330 8.37 -26.92 12.06
N TRP A 331 7.90 -25.80 11.50
CA TRP A 331 7.42 -24.65 12.29
C TRP A 331 5.93 -24.68 12.59
N TYR A 332 5.14 -25.18 11.66
CA TYR A 332 3.69 -25.19 11.68
C TYR A 332 3.12 -26.61 11.76
N GLY A 333 3.94 -27.66 11.86
CA GLY A 333 3.47 -29.03 12.06
C GLY A 333 3.14 -29.33 13.52
N GLU A 334 2.20 -30.24 13.75
CA GLU A 334 1.85 -30.78 15.06
C GLU A 334 2.00 -32.31 15.06
N PRO A 335 2.19 -32.92 16.24
CA PRO A 335 2.22 -34.38 16.34
C PRO A 335 0.88 -34.96 15.88
N GLY A 336 0.91 -35.80 14.85
CA GLY A 336 -0.29 -36.42 14.28
C GLY A 336 -0.76 -35.82 12.96
N ASP A 337 -0.13 -34.75 12.48
CA ASP A 337 -0.44 -34.14 11.19
C ASP A 337 -0.38 -35.15 10.04
N VAL A 338 -1.42 -35.17 9.19
CA VAL A 338 -1.46 -35.97 7.97
C VAL A 338 -1.37 -35.06 6.75
N GLY A 339 -0.46 -35.39 5.81
CA GLY A 339 -0.36 -34.66 4.54
C GLY A 339 0.06 -33.19 4.69
N THR A 340 -0.83 -32.27 4.29
CA THR A 340 -0.55 -30.84 4.14
C THR A 340 -1.14 -29.94 5.23
N GLU A 341 -1.61 -30.50 6.34
CA GLU A 341 -2.29 -29.76 7.42
C GLU A 341 -1.45 -28.59 8.00
N HIS A 342 -0.12 -28.76 8.08
CA HIS A 342 0.81 -27.69 8.46
C HIS A 342 0.81 -26.49 7.49
N LEU A 343 0.60 -26.74 6.19
CA LEU A 343 0.45 -25.68 5.18
C LEU A 343 -0.89 -24.96 5.35
N ASP A 344 -1.95 -25.71 5.63
CA ASP A 344 -3.29 -25.16 5.86
C ASP A 344 -3.35 -24.28 7.11
N ARG A 345 -2.59 -24.62 8.16
CA ARG A 345 -2.43 -23.77 9.35
C ARG A 345 -1.71 -22.46 9.06
N PHE A 346 -0.66 -22.49 8.24
CA PHE A 346 -0.01 -21.25 7.80
C PHE A 346 -0.96 -20.41 6.95
N ASP A 347 -1.65 -21.02 5.99
CA ASP A 347 -2.65 -20.37 5.15
C ASP A 347 -3.75 -19.71 6.01
N TYR A 348 -4.27 -20.44 7.01
CA TYR A 348 -5.23 -19.92 7.99
C TYR A 348 -4.69 -18.72 8.76
N GLN A 349 -3.42 -18.75 9.19
CA GLN A 349 -2.81 -17.62 9.90
C GLN A 349 -2.76 -16.36 9.03
N VAL A 350 -2.43 -16.49 7.74
CA VAL A 350 -2.44 -15.38 6.79
C VAL A 350 -3.87 -14.86 6.56
N GLN A 351 -4.81 -15.78 6.33
CA GLN A 351 -6.20 -15.45 6.02
C GLN A 351 -6.94 -14.80 7.21
N GLU A 352 -6.79 -15.33 8.43
CA GLU A 352 -7.59 -14.93 9.59
C GLU A 352 -6.86 -14.00 10.55
N SER A 353 -5.53 -14.08 10.67
CA SER A 353 -4.77 -13.23 11.60
C SER A 353 -4.17 -12.00 10.90
N LEU A 354 -3.49 -12.21 9.77
CA LEU A 354 -2.82 -11.12 9.06
C LEU A 354 -3.81 -10.25 8.29
N ALA A 355 -4.74 -10.83 7.53
CA ALA A 355 -5.64 -10.08 6.66
C ALA A 355 -6.43 -8.98 7.38
N PRO A 356 -7.08 -9.23 8.54
CA PRO A 356 -7.80 -8.17 9.24
C PRO A 356 -6.88 -7.04 9.73
N THR A 357 -5.62 -7.34 10.02
CA THR A 357 -4.62 -6.37 10.49
C THR A 357 -4.15 -5.49 9.34
N VAL A 358 -3.79 -6.09 8.20
CA VAL A 358 -3.39 -5.37 6.97
C VAL A 358 -4.51 -4.49 6.46
N LEU A 359 -5.72 -5.05 6.32
CA LEU A 359 -6.87 -4.33 5.77
C LEU A 359 -7.34 -3.21 6.71
N ARG A 360 -7.09 -3.30 8.03
CA ARG A 360 -7.28 -2.17 8.96
C ARG A 360 -6.18 -1.12 8.80
N GLY A 361 -4.93 -1.54 8.62
CA GLY A 361 -3.76 -0.66 8.45
C GLY A 361 -3.80 0.21 7.20
N MET A 362 -4.45 -0.25 6.12
CA MET A 362 -4.71 0.56 4.91
C MET A 362 -5.68 1.72 5.14
N GLY A 363 -6.33 1.78 6.30
CA GLY A 363 -7.31 2.80 6.65
C GLY A 363 -8.69 2.55 6.03
N ARG A 364 -9.71 3.18 6.60
CA ARG A 364 -11.09 3.09 6.10
C ARG A 364 -11.25 3.75 4.73
N SER A 365 -10.41 4.73 4.40
CA SER A 365 -10.46 5.49 3.15
C SER A 365 -9.45 5.00 2.10
N TRP A 366 -8.97 3.75 2.19
CA TRP A 366 -8.02 3.09 1.27
C TRP A 366 -6.59 3.66 1.26
N ILE A 367 -6.40 4.91 1.72
CA ILE A 367 -5.10 5.56 1.93
C ILE A 367 -4.96 5.98 3.40
N PRO A 368 -3.82 5.70 4.05
CA PRO A 368 -3.53 6.21 5.38
C PRO A 368 -3.47 7.75 5.42
N LEU A 369 -4.27 8.36 6.31
CA LEU A 369 -4.40 9.82 6.44
C LEU A 369 -3.06 10.53 6.71
N ASN A 370 -2.17 9.90 7.49
CA ASN A 370 -0.85 10.44 7.80
C ASN A 370 -0.04 10.73 6.52
N TYR A 371 -0.05 9.83 5.53
CA TYR A 371 0.64 10.08 4.27
C TYR A 371 -0.01 11.17 3.45
N THR A 372 -1.35 11.26 3.44
CA THR A 372 -2.05 12.39 2.78
C THR A 372 -1.67 13.72 3.42
N VAL A 373 -1.60 13.80 4.75
CA VAL A 373 -1.18 15.02 5.46
C VAL A 373 0.27 15.38 5.11
N TYR A 374 1.20 14.43 5.19
CA TYR A 374 2.62 14.70 4.99
C TYR A 374 2.99 14.97 3.54
N MET A 375 2.33 14.32 2.58
CA MET A 375 2.64 14.46 1.15
C MET A 375 1.86 15.58 0.49
N VAL A 376 0.59 15.75 0.86
CA VAL A 376 -0.34 16.63 0.16
C VAL A 376 -0.73 17.83 1.01
N GLY A 377 -1.20 17.62 2.24
CA GLY A 377 -1.62 18.71 3.13
C GLY A 377 -0.50 19.72 3.43
N VAL A 378 0.76 19.28 3.36
CA VAL A 378 1.95 20.15 3.51
C VAL A 378 2.02 21.25 2.44
N SER A 379 1.33 21.12 1.30
CA SER A 379 1.37 22.10 0.20
C SER A 379 0.92 23.50 0.63
N SER A 380 0.07 23.62 1.65
CA SER A 380 -0.42 24.91 2.17
C SER A 380 0.47 25.50 3.27
N VAL A 381 1.41 24.72 3.83
CA VAL A 381 2.30 25.15 4.93
C VAL A 381 3.06 26.45 4.63
N PRO A 382 3.55 26.73 3.41
CA PRO A 382 4.21 28.00 3.11
C PRO A 382 3.33 29.23 3.40
N GLY A 383 2.00 29.09 3.22
CA GLY A 383 1.03 30.15 3.51
C GLY A 383 0.94 30.53 4.99
N LEU A 384 1.41 29.67 5.90
CA LEU A 384 1.41 29.97 7.34
C LEU A 384 2.21 31.23 7.67
N SER A 385 3.29 31.49 6.92
CA SER A 385 4.08 32.71 7.08
C SER A 385 3.25 33.97 6.87
N ARG A 386 2.35 33.97 5.88
CA ARG A 386 1.42 35.09 5.62
C ARG A 386 0.42 35.27 6.76
N THR A 387 -0.11 34.18 7.31
CA THR A 387 -0.99 34.24 8.48
C THR A 387 -0.29 34.88 9.69
N ILE A 388 0.96 34.49 9.96
CA ILE A 388 1.74 35.06 11.07
C ILE A 388 2.01 36.56 10.84
N LEU A 389 2.32 36.96 9.61
CA LEU A 389 2.49 38.37 9.26
C LEU A 389 1.19 39.18 9.37
N SER A 390 0.04 38.59 8.98
CA SER A 390 -1.29 39.18 9.16
C SER A 390 -1.56 39.44 10.65
N TRP A 391 -1.25 38.48 11.53
CA TRP A 391 -1.33 38.67 12.97
C TRP A 391 -0.43 39.76 13.50
N LYS A 392 0.80 39.89 12.98
CA LYS A 392 1.70 41.00 13.35
C LYS A 392 1.15 42.36 12.91
N ALA A 393 0.59 42.44 11.70
CA ALA A 393 0.04 43.68 11.16
C ALA A 393 -1.22 44.13 11.93
N GLY A 394 -1.93 43.19 12.54
CA GLY A 394 -3.16 43.45 13.28
C GLY A 394 -4.39 43.55 12.38
N PRO A 395 -5.60 43.62 12.96
CA PRO A 395 -6.83 43.77 12.21
C PRO A 395 -6.89 45.14 11.52
N PRO A 396 -7.58 45.26 10.37
CA PRO A 396 -7.74 46.52 9.65
C PRO A 396 -8.63 47.54 10.39
N VAL A 397 -9.34 47.10 11.43
CA VAL A 397 -10.22 47.91 12.28
C VAL A 397 -9.84 47.66 13.74
N GLU A 398 -10.01 48.66 14.60
CA GLU A 398 -9.79 48.48 16.05
C GLU A 398 -10.77 47.42 16.61
N LEU A 399 -10.25 46.23 16.88
CA LEU A 399 -10.96 45.13 17.53
C LEU A 399 -10.34 44.85 18.90
N ALA A 400 -11.17 44.51 19.88
CA ALA A 400 -10.73 44.18 21.24
C ALA A 400 -11.50 42.98 21.81
N GLY A 401 -10.94 42.36 22.85
CA GLY A 401 -11.60 41.27 23.57
C GLY A 401 -11.93 40.08 22.66
N PHE A 402 -13.20 39.67 22.65
CA PHE A 402 -13.68 38.52 21.88
C PHE A 402 -13.55 38.73 20.37
N ASP A 403 -13.81 39.93 19.87
CA ASP A 403 -13.77 40.22 18.43
C ASP A 403 -12.36 40.08 17.84
N LEU A 404 -11.33 40.47 18.61
CA LEU A 404 -9.93 40.27 18.24
C LEU A 404 -9.57 38.77 18.18
N ALA A 405 -10.10 37.98 19.11
CA ALA A 405 -9.89 36.53 19.11
C ALA A 405 -10.57 35.86 17.90
N VAL A 406 -11.78 36.29 17.54
CA VAL A 406 -12.49 35.80 16.34
C VAL A 406 -11.74 36.15 15.07
N TRP A 407 -11.25 37.39 14.94
CA TRP A 407 -10.43 37.78 13.80
C TRP A 407 -9.15 36.93 13.72
N GLY A 408 -8.43 36.76 14.83
CA GLY A 408 -7.21 35.95 14.87
C GLY A 408 -7.47 34.49 14.46
N LEU A 409 -8.57 33.91 14.93
CA LEU A 409 -9.01 32.58 14.51
C LEU A 409 -9.35 32.54 13.01
N ARG A 410 -10.06 33.55 12.48
CA ARG A 410 -10.40 33.63 11.05
C ARG A 410 -9.17 33.64 10.16
N GLU A 411 -8.12 34.36 10.52
CA GLU A 411 -6.83 34.36 9.80
C GLU A 411 -6.16 32.98 9.82
N LEU A 412 -6.22 32.26 10.95
CA LEU A 412 -5.75 30.87 11.03
C LEU A 412 -6.57 29.97 10.11
N LEU A 413 -7.89 30.12 10.12
CA LEU A 413 -8.80 29.29 9.34
C LEU A 413 -8.63 29.49 7.84
N LYS A 414 -8.30 30.70 7.36
CA LYS A 414 -7.94 30.92 5.95
C LYS A 414 -6.82 29.98 5.51
N TRP A 415 -5.77 29.84 6.31
CA TRP A 415 -4.67 28.91 6.04
C TRP A 415 -5.06 27.45 6.25
N ALA A 416 -5.67 27.13 7.39
CA ALA A 416 -6.03 25.76 7.75
C ALA A 416 -7.03 25.14 6.76
N PHE A 417 -7.93 25.96 6.21
CA PHE A 417 -8.90 25.53 5.21
C PHE A 417 -8.23 25.07 3.91
N LEU A 418 -7.13 25.71 3.47
CA LEU A 418 -6.38 25.25 2.29
C LEU A 418 -5.83 23.84 2.49
N ALA A 419 -5.21 23.56 3.65
CA ALA A 419 -4.78 22.20 4.00
C ALA A 419 -5.96 21.22 4.03
N LEU A 420 -7.09 21.65 4.62
CA LEU A 420 -8.28 20.83 4.76
C LEU A 420 -8.88 20.44 3.40
N VAL A 421 -9.02 21.39 2.49
CA VAL A 421 -9.52 21.18 1.12
C VAL A 421 -8.60 20.24 0.35
N SER A 422 -7.27 20.41 0.42
CA SER A 422 -6.32 19.51 -0.24
C SER A 422 -6.43 18.07 0.28
N ILE A 423 -6.59 17.89 1.60
CA ILE A 423 -6.79 16.56 2.20
C ILE A 423 -8.14 15.98 1.76
N PHE A 424 -9.21 16.77 1.84
CA PHE A 424 -10.56 16.36 1.43
C PHE A 424 -10.60 15.94 -0.02
N TRP A 425 -10.01 16.73 -0.93
CA TRP A 425 -9.92 16.45 -2.35
C TRP A 425 -9.30 15.09 -2.63
N VAL A 426 -8.17 14.77 -2.00
CA VAL A 426 -7.51 13.46 -2.15
C VAL A 426 -8.42 12.35 -1.66
N GLN A 427 -9.02 12.54 -0.48
CA GLN A 427 -9.92 11.54 0.11
C GLN A 427 -11.15 11.31 -0.80
N LEU A 428 -11.81 12.36 -1.26
CA LEU A 428 -12.96 12.28 -2.17
C LEU A 428 -12.56 11.61 -3.49
N SER A 429 -11.40 11.96 -4.04
CA SER A 429 -10.84 11.31 -5.23
C SER A 429 -10.67 9.81 -5.05
N MET A 430 -10.18 9.35 -3.89
CA MET A 430 -10.06 7.92 -3.59
C MET A 430 -11.42 7.21 -3.58
N HIS A 431 -12.46 7.85 -3.02
CA HIS A 431 -13.81 7.28 -3.04
C HIS A 431 -14.35 7.20 -4.47
N VAL A 432 -14.21 8.28 -5.23
CA VAL A 432 -14.68 8.33 -6.62
C VAL A 432 -13.94 7.33 -7.50
N LEU A 433 -12.64 7.13 -7.32
CA LEU A 433 -11.87 6.09 -8.01
C LEU A 433 -12.37 4.68 -7.63
N HIS A 434 -12.60 4.42 -6.34
CA HIS A 434 -13.12 3.13 -5.87
C HIS A 434 -14.46 2.77 -6.52
N TYR A 435 -15.42 3.70 -6.53
CA TYR A 435 -16.75 3.48 -7.11
C TYR A 435 -16.72 3.51 -8.64
N GLY A 436 -15.92 4.42 -9.20
CA GLY A 436 -15.74 4.61 -10.63
C GLY A 436 -15.08 3.42 -11.32
N LEU A 437 -14.33 2.60 -10.59
CA LEU A 437 -13.80 1.34 -11.13
C LEU A 437 -14.89 0.38 -11.61
N ARG A 438 -16.13 0.48 -11.10
CA ARG A 438 -17.26 -0.32 -11.64
C ARG A 438 -17.61 0.04 -13.08
N TRP A 439 -17.32 1.28 -13.50
CA TRP A 439 -17.61 1.77 -14.85
C TRP A 439 -16.57 1.32 -15.87
N SER A 440 -15.40 0.82 -15.43
CA SER A 440 -14.36 0.30 -16.34
C SER A 440 -14.82 -0.92 -17.16
N LYS A 441 -15.93 -1.55 -16.76
CA LYS A 441 -16.60 -2.61 -17.52
C LYS A 441 -17.27 -2.12 -18.80
N TYR A 442 -17.63 -0.84 -18.86
CA TYR A 442 -18.41 -0.25 -19.94
C TYR A 442 -17.62 0.78 -20.75
N ILE A 443 -16.62 1.42 -20.14
CA ILE A 443 -15.83 2.49 -20.72
C ILE A 443 -14.34 2.18 -20.54
N THR A 444 -13.50 2.59 -21.50
CA THR A 444 -12.05 2.47 -21.38
C THR A 444 -11.53 3.16 -20.12
N ARG A 445 -10.43 2.66 -19.53
CA ARG A 445 -9.82 3.28 -18.33
C ARG A 445 -9.55 4.77 -18.52
N PHE A 446 -9.08 5.17 -19.72
CA PHE A 446 -8.87 6.57 -20.06
C PHE A 446 -10.18 7.36 -20.07
N GLY A 447 -11.24 6.85 -20.70
CA GLY A 447 -12.56 7.49 -20.69
C GLY A 447 -13.12 7.65 -19.28
N CYS A 448 -13.04 6.62 -18.44
CA CYS A 448 -13.41 6.72 -17.02
C CYS A 448 -12.58 7.77 -16.30
N ALA A 449 -11.25 7.75 -16.45
CA ALA A 449 -10.35 8.68 -15.77
C ALA A 449 -10.69 10.13 -16.12
N THR A 450 -11.01 10.43 -17.39
CA THR A 450 -11.38 11.77 -17.88
C THR A 450 -12.75 12.25 -17.40
N VAL A 451 -13.69 11.36 -17.08
CA VAL A 451 -15.02 11.75 -16.61
C VAL A 451 -15.06 11.84 -15.08
N LEU A 452 -14.41 10.91 -14.38
CA LEU A 452 -14.52 10.75 -12.93
C LEU A 452 -13.98 11.94 -12.14
N TRP A 453 -12.99 12.68 -12.65
CA TRP A 453 -12.42 13.81 -11.92
C TRP A 453 -13.30 15.08 -11.93
N ILE A 454 -14.17 15.22 -12.94
CA ILE A 454 -15.04 16.40 -13.14
C ILE A 454 -15.92 16.69 -11.91
N PRO A 455 -16.74 15.74 -11.40
CA PRO A 455 -17.59 16.01 -10.23
C PRO A 455 -16.77 16.32 -8.99
N VAL A 456 -15.57 15.74 -8.87
CA VAL A 456 -14.68 16.00 -7.74
C VAL A 456 -14.20 17.45 -7.82
N MET A 457 -13.72 17.91 -8.99
CA MET A 457 -13.17 19.27 -9.13
C MET A 457 -14.26 20.32 -9.03
N LEU A 458 -15.48 20.02 -9.49
CA LEU A 458 -16.64 20.86 -9.23
C LEU A 458 -16.91 20.99 -7.72
N GLY A 459 -16.78 19.88 -6.98
CA GLY A 459 -16.86 19.89 -5.51
C GLY A 459 -15.83 20.82 -4.87
N VAL A 460 -14.56 20.70 -5.26
CA VAL A 460 -13.47 21.57 -4.79
C VAL A 460 -13.73 23.03 -5.13
N PHE A 461 -14.16 23.30 -6.36
CA PHE A 461 -14.50 24.65 -6.81
C PHE A 461 -15.59 25.27 -5.93
N ILE A 462 -16.69 24.54 -5.69
CA ILE A 462 -17.81 25.01 -4.87
C ILE A 462 -17.38 25.22 -3.42
N GLU A 463 -16.68 24.25 -2.83
CA GLU A 463 -16.21 24.32 -1.45
C GLU A 463 -15.27 25.51 -1.25
N TYR A 464 -14.25 25.63 -2.11
CA TYR A 464 -13.28 26.71 -2.05
C TYR A 464 -13.95 28.08 -2.25
N THR A 465 -14.75 28.22 -3.30
CA THR A 465 -15.43 29.49 -3.63
C THR A 465 -16.38 29.90 -2.53
N SER A 466 -17.19 28.98 -2.00
CA SER A 466 -18.16 29.30 -0.94
C SER A 466 -17.48 29.74 0.35
N PHE A 467 -16.36 29.11 0.74
CA PHE A 467 -15.60 29.53 1.91
C PHE A 467 -14.95 30.90 1.70
N MET A 468 -14.34 31.14 0.53
CA MET A 468 -13.72 32.43 0.23
C MET A 468 -14.75 33.55 0.16
N VAL A 469 -15.94 33.31 -0.43
CA VAL A 469 -17.06 34.27 -0.39
C VAL A 469 -17.51 34.54 1.05
N CYS A 470 -17.64 33.51 1.88
CA CYS A 470 -17.98 33.70 3.29
C CYS A 470 -16.93 34.53 4.03
N ILE A 471 -15.64 34.26 3.78
CA ILE A 471 -14.53 35.03 4.34
C ILE A 471 -14.47 36.45 3.78
N GLU A 472 -14.88 36.73 2.55
CA GLU A 472 -14.79 38.09 2.00
C GLU A 472 -15.96 38.97 2.47
N TYR A 473 -17.18 38.42 2.47
CA TYR A 473 -18.41 39.20 2.67
C TYR A 473 -18.95 39.19 4.11
N THR A 474 -18.22 38.64 5.07
CA THR A 474 -18.59 38.70 6.49
C THR A 474 -17.69 39.64 7.28
N ASP A 475 -18.29 40.36 8.24
CA ASP A 475 -17.57 41.26 9.15
C ASP A 475 -16.42 40.55 9.85
N HIS A 476 -15.32 41.25 10.13
CA HIS A 476 -14.09 40.66 10.70
C HIS A 476 -14.29 39.93 12.03
N ASN A 477 -15.34 40.25 12.78
CA ASN A 477 -15.74 39.61 14.04
C ASN A 477 -16.82 38.50 13.87
N SER A 478 -17.21 38.16 12.65
CA SER A 478 -18.19 37.11 12.38
C SER A 478 -17.62 35.72 12.63
N VAL A 479 -18.37 34.90 13.37
CA VAL A 479 -18.07 33.48 13.61
C VAL A 479 -18.50 32.55 12.47
N LEU A 480 -19.20 33.06 11.46
CA LEU A 480 -19.76 32.23 10.37
C LEU A 480 -18.70 31.38 9.64
N PRO A 481 -17.51 31.90 9.29
CA PRO A 481 -16.47 31.08 8.65
C PRO A 481 -15.98 29.93 9.54
N VAL A 482 -15.99 30.13 10.87
CA VAL A 482 -15.62 29.09 11.85
C VAL A 482 -16.62 27.94 11.81
N ILE A 483 -17.91 28.26 11.79
CA ILE A 483 -18.99 27.27 11.71
C ILE A 483 -18.87 26.45 10.43
N LEU A 484 -18.65 27.11 9.28
CA LEU A 484 -18.45 26.41 8.01
C LEU A 484 -17.22 25.49 8.05
N PHE A 485 -16.10 25.97 8.59
CA PHE A 485 -14.89 25.16 8.72
C PHE A 485 -15.11 23.91 9.60
N VAL A 486 -15.80 24.06 10.73
CA VAL A 486 -16.13 22.92 11.61
C VAL A 486 -17.07 21.94 10.91
N ALA A 487 -18.07 22.44 10.16
CA ALA A 487 -18.96 21.60 9.38
C ALA A 487 -18.20 20.78 8.32
N TRP A 488 -17.22 21.39 7.63
CA TRP A 488 -16.35 20.70 6.69
C TRP A 488 -15.46 19.66 7.36
N CYS A 489 -14.83 19.98 8.49
CA CYS A 489 -14.09 19.02 9.30
C CYS A 489 -14.97 17.81 9.68
N ALA A 490 -16.20 18.06 10.12
CA ALA A 490 -17.16 17.02 10.47
C ALA A 490 -17.54 16.18 9.23
N TRP A 491 -17.74 16.82 8.08
CA TRP A 491 -18.03 16.12 6.82
C TRP A 491 -16.89 15.20 6.38
N ILE A 492 -15.64 15.68 6.40
CA ILE A 492 -14.43 14.88 6.10
C ILE A 492 -14.34 13.70 7.05
N PHE A 493 -14.52 13.96 8.35
CA PHE A 493 -14.53 12.93 9.37
C PHE A 493 -15.62 11.88 9.09
N CYS A 494 -16.84 12.31 8.76
CA CYS A 494 -17.95 11.43 8.40
C CYS A 494 -17.63 10.60 7.16
N LEU A 495 -17.12 11.20 6.08
CA LEU A 495 -16.70 10.45 4.89
C LEU A 495 -15.66 9.38 5.23
N SER A 496 -14.63 9.75 5.99
CA SER A 496 -13.60 8.79 6.43
C SER A 496 -14.15 7.71 7.36
N TYR A 497 -15.10 8.06 8.23
CA TYR A 497 -15.68 7.15 9.21
C TYR A 497 -16.62 6.13 8.57
N TYR A 498 -17.50 6.58 7.66
CA TYR A 498 -18.53 5.78 6.99
C TYR A 498 -18.05 5.10 5.71
N SER A 499 -16.86 5.43 5.21
CA SER A 499 -16.27 4.77 4.05
C SER A 499 -16.25 3.24 4.22
N ASN A 500 -16.73 2.54 3.18
CA ASN A 500 -16.63 1.08 3.08
C ASN A 500 -15.22 0.69 2.69
N GLY A 501 -14.28 0.84 3.63
CA GLY A 501 -12.90 0.49 3.44
C GLY A 501 -12.67 -1.00 3.14
N PRO A 502 -11.41 -1.38 2.89
CA PRO A 502 -11.01 -2.73 2.47
C PRO A 502 -11.50 -3.85 3.41
N LEU A 503 -11.61 -3.57 4.71
CA LEU A 503 -12.10 -4.54 5.70
C LEU A 503 -13.57 -4.95 5.48
N ARG A 504 -14.47 -4.01 5.17
CA ARG A 504 -15.88 -4.32 4.88
C ARG A 504 -16.04 -5.06 3.55
N ALA A 505 -15.19 -4.73 2.57
CA ALA A 505 -15.13 -5.46 1.30
C ALA A 505 -14.72 -6.93 1.53
N ALA A 506 -13.72 -7.18 2.38
CA ALA A 506 -13.31 -8.53 2.76
C ALA A 506 -14.40 -9.32 3.50
N GLN A 507 -15.08 -8.68 4.48
CA GLN A 507 -16.19 -9.32 5.20
C GLN A 507 -17.34 -9.72 4.25
N SER A 508 -17.64 -8.85 3.28
CA SER A 508 -18.65 -9.12 2.25
C SER A 508 -18.24 -10.25 1.30
N ALA A 509 -16.97 -10.32 0.91
CA ALA A 509 -16.42 -11.42 0.12
C ALA A 509 -16.48 -12.76 0.87
N LYS A 510 -16.13 -12.77 2.17
CA LYS A 510 -16.21 -13.96 3.02
C LYS A 510 -17.66 -14.44 3.21
N ALA A 511 -18.60 -13.52 3.43
CA ALA A 511 -20.03 -13.86 3.52
C ALA A 511 -20.61 -14.43 2.20
N ARG A 512 -20.03 -14.07 1.06
CA ARG A 512 -20.42 -14.64 -0.24
C ARG A 512 -19.90 -16.07 -0.45
N LYS A 513 -18.73 -16.41 0.11
CA LYS A 513 -18.19 -17.79 0.14
C LYS A 513 -18.96 -18.72 1.08
N SER A 514 -19.51 -18.21 2.19
CA SER A 514 -20.24 -19.03 3.16
C SER A 514 -21.67 -19.40 2.75
N LYS A 515 -22.15 -18.94 1.58
CA LYS A 515 -23.38 -19.47 1.00
C LYS A 515 -23.01 -20.72 0.18
N PRO A 516 -23.54 -21.91 0.52
CA PRO A 516 -23.32 -23.10 -0.30
C PRO A 516 -23.86 -22.82 -1.70
N VAL A 517 -22.98 -22.92 -2.71
CA VAL A 517 -23.28 -22.65 -4.12
C VAL A 517 -23.99 -23.83 -4.80
N PHE A 518 -24.19 -24.95 -4.09
CA PHE A 518 -24.99 -26.08 -4.55
C PHE A 518 -25.87 -26.57 -3.39
N LYS A 519 -27.18 -26.32 -3.48
CA LYS A 519 -28.13 -27.36 -3.10
C LYS A 519 -28.25 -28.21 -4.36
N GLU A 520 -27.64 -29.39 -4.36
CA GLU A 520 -28.12 -30.41 -5.29
C GLU A 520 -29.58 -30.63 -4.95
N ASP A 521 -30.47 -30.35 -5.90
CA ASP A 521 -31.82 -30.88 -5.91
C ASP A 521 -31.70 -32.40 -6.08
N VAL A 522 -31.36 -33.09 -4.99
CA VAL A 522 -31.60 -34.52 -4.88
C VAL A 522 -33.12 -34.65 -4.78
N PRO A 523 -33.80 -35.27 -5.76
CA PRO A 523 -35.23 -35.50 -5.65
C PRO A 523 -35.48 -36.33 -4.39
N ASP A 524 -36.43 -35.89 -3.57
CA ASP A 524 -36.92 -36.59 -2.38
C ASP A 524 -37.32 -38.03 -2.78
N VAL A 525 -36.40 -38.98 -2.59
CA VAL A 525 -36.75 -40.39 -2.51
C VAL A 525 -37.44 -40.54 -1.17
N GLN A 526 -38.77 -40.46 -1.19
CA GLN A 526 -39.58 -40.86 -0.04
C GLN A 526 -39.34 -42.34 0.19
N VAL A 527 -38.47 -42.64 1.14
CA VAL A 527 -38.38 -43.96 1.74
C VAL A 527 -39.60 -44.09 2.65
N GLU A 528 -40.67 -44.68 2.13
CA GLU A 528 -41.75 -45.20 2.97
C GLU A 528 -41.16 -46.25 3.91
N VAL A 529 -40.92 -45.85 5.16
CA VAL A 529 -40.62 -46.77 6.24
C VAL A 529 -41.91 -47.52 6.55
N ALA A 530 -42.10 -48.68 5.94
CA ALA A 530 -43.16 -49.61 6.29
C ALA A 530 -43.00 -50.02 7.76
N THR A 531 -43.89 -49.51 8.61
CA THR A 531 -44.02 -49.92 10.01
C THR A 531 -44.47 -51.39 10.05
N SER A 532 -43.58 -52.28 10.48
CA SER A 532 -43.94 -53.68 10.77
C SER A 532 -44.82 -53.73 12.02
N ALA A 533 -46.09 -54.07 11.86
CA ALA A 533 -46.96 -54.45 12.95
C ALA A 533 -46.57 -55.86 13.46
N THR A 534 -46.21 -55.95 14.73
CA THR A 534 -46.00 -57.23 15.43
C THR A 534 -47.32 -57.75 15.99
N ASP A 535 -47.74 -58.93 15.53
CA ASP A 535 -48.85 -59.73 16.06
C ASP A 535 -48.46 -60.39 17.41
N PRO A 536 -49.35 -60.56 18.41
CA PRO A 536 -48.98 -60.89 19.80
C PRO A 536 -48.44 -62.31 20.08
N LEU A 537 -48.09 -63.10 19.06
CA LEU A 537 -47.76 -64.52 19.23
C LEU A 537 -46.34 -64.94 18.79
N GLY A 538 -45.43 -63.99 18.59
CA GLY A 538 -43.98 -64.26 18.66
C GLY A 538 -43.48 -65.42 17.80
N ARG A 539 -43.74 -65.39 16.48
CA ARG A 539 -43.10 -66.30 15.51
C ARG A 539 -42.44 -65.53 14.37
N THR A 540 -41.15 -65.71 14.22
CA THR A 540 -40.32 -65.23 13.12
C THR A 540 -40.54 -66.05 11.85
N HIS A 541 -40.87 -65.40 10.73
CA HIS A 541 -40.74 -65.97 9.39
C HIS A 541 -39.77 -65.11 8.56
N LEU A 542 -38.71 -65.75 8.07
CA LEU A 542 -37.80 -65.22 7.04
C LEU A 542 -38.46 -65.37 5.67
N SER A 543 -38.49 -64.31 4.87
CA SER A 543 -38.72 -64.41 3.43
C SER A 543 -37.88 -63.38 2.69
N GLU A 544 -37.01 -63.89 1.82
CA GLU A 544 -36.25 -63.17 0.80
C GLU A 544 -37.17 -62.38 -0.12
N ILE A 545 -36.73 -61.18 -0.54
CA ILE A 545 -37.36 -60.47 -1.66
C ILE A 545 -36.26 -60.08 -2.65
N ALA A 546 -36.33 -60.75 -3.81
CA ALA A 546 -35.64 -60.44 -5.04
C ALA A 546 -36.22 -59.16 -5.68
N LEU A 547 -35.36 -58.36 -6.29
CA LEU A 547 -35.75 -57.22 -7.14
C LEU A 547 -35.79 -57.69 -8.59
N GLU A 548 -37.01 -57.91 -9.10
CA GLU A 548 -37.28 -58.01 -10.54
C GLU A 548 -37.29 -56.60 -11.15
N VAL A 549 -36.51 -56.45 -12.24
CA VAL A 549 -36.53 -55.27 -13.12
C VAL A 549 -37.44 -55.62 -14.30
N GLY A 550 -38.52 -54.85 -14.47
CA GLY A 550 -39.39 -54.89 -15.65
C GLY A 550 -39.22 -53.65 -16.53
N PRO A 551 -39.50 -53.74 -17.85
CA PRO A 551 -38.90 -52.92 -18.89
C PRO A 551 -39.89 -51.91 -19.54
N ASP A 552 -39.41 -51.29 -20.64
CA ASP A 552 -40.11 -50.49 -21.66
C ASP A 552 -39.94 -48.96 -21.48
N ASP A 553 -39.66 -48.14 -22.49
CA ASP A 553 -39.28 -48.29 -23.91
C ASP A 553 -38.83 -46.87 -24.35
N VAL A 554 -37.66 -46.70 -24.97
CA VAL A 554 -37.44 -46.52 -26.43
C VAL A 554 -37.97 -45.22 -27.07
N SER A 555 -37.02 -44.39 -27.52
CA SER A 555 -36.96 -43.59 -28.78
C SER A 555 -36.05 -42.36 -28.52
N ASN A 556 -35.03 -41.99 -29.28
CA ASN A 556 -34.69 -42.19 -30.68
C ASN A 556 -33.15 -42.23 -30.87
N ALA A 557 -32.69 -43.11 -31.76
CA ALA A 557 -31.41 -43.04 -32.48
C ALA A 557 -31.47 -41.91 -33.55
N ASP A 558 -30.46 -41.43 -34.26
CA ASP A 558 -29.13 -41.84 -34.72
C ASP A 558 -28.31 -40.53 -34.88
N THR A 559 -26.98 -40.47 -34.82
CA THR A 559 -26.10 -40.64 -36.00
C THR A 559 -24.64 -40.67 -35.53
N ILE A 560 -23.90 -41.65 -36.04
CA ILE A 560 -22.49 -41.97 -35.81
C ILE A 560 -21.59 -41.29 -36.86
N SER A 561 -20.30 -41.12 -36.51
CA SER A 561 -19.08 -41.02 -37.36
C SER A 561 -18.77 -39.68 -38.03
N VAL A 562 -17.53 -39.24 -38.25
CA VAL A 562 -16.12 -39.65 -38.00
C VAL A 562 -15.30 -38.45 -38.52
N PHE A 563 -14.14 -38.11 -37.94
CA PHE A 563 -12.88 -37.88 -38.68
C PHE A 563 -11.73 -37.50 -37.73
N GLU A 564 -10.67 -38.28 -37.84
CA GLU A 564 -9.32 -38.09 -37.31
C GLU A 564 -8.58 -36.96 -38.06
N THR A 565 -7.72 -36.21 -37.37
CA THR A 565 -6.25 -36.20 -37.54
C THR A 565 -5.59 -35.28 -36.52
#